data_AF-A0A7M7J411-F1
#
_entry.id   AF-A0A7M7J411-F1
#
_cell.length_a   1.000
_cell.length_b   1.000
_cell.length_c   1.000
_cell.angle_alpha   90.00
_cell.angle_beta   90.00
_cell.angle_gamma   90.00
#
_symmetry.space_group_name_H-M   'P 1'
#
loop_
_entity.id
_entity.type
_entity.pdbx_description
1 polymer ?
#
loop_
_entity_poly.entity_id
_entity_poly.type
_entity_poly.pdbx_seq_one_letter_code
_entity_poly.pdbx_strand_id
1 'polypeptide(L)'
;MSAEATIQKNNRGSYSVTFRNCQALSKAEIMEIFSKYGRVLYIGITGEETGYRFVHFSTEEEAKRAVLHANDYVIKLRPHKSKPLDKGAQRAVGWLKKEPHWEEPLEVDKVIARNAAEIIVGNIPPSFAGAYLLHLFEKYVPIAMTHVMVVEKTGMRYCHVYFRSQKDVEDVERDFNNYFLEDRCLIVVRPNTLMKTNAMNS
;
A
#
# COMPACT_ATOMS: atom_id res chain seq x y z
N MET A 1 6.53 -12.37 -18.80
CA MET A 1 7.90 -12.08 -18.33
C MET A 1 7.86 -10.70 -17.71
N SER A 2 7.93 -10.63 -16.37
CA SER A 2 7.71 -9.41 -15.58
C SER A 2 8.67 -8.29 -15.96
N ALA A 3 8.15 -7.07 -16.07
CA ALA A 3 8.94 -5.85 -16.18
C ALA A 3 9.79 -5.70 -14.90
N GLU A 4 11.07 -6.07 -14.97
CA GLU A 4 12.03 -5.79 -13.90
C GLU A 4 12.12 -4.27 -13.70
N ALA A 5 11.73 -3.79 -12.51
CA ALA A 5 12.00 -2.43 -12.09
C ALA A 5 13.53 -2.22 -12.08
N THR A 6 14.06 -1.55 -13.10
CA THR A 6 15.51 -1.36 -13.25
C THR A 6 16.00 -0.36 -12.20
N ILE A 7 16.65 -0.88 -11.15
CA ILE A 7 17.25 -0.05 -10.10
C ILE A 7 18.64 0.37 -10.56
N GLN A 8 18.82 1.67 -10.80
CA GLN A 8 20.09 2.19 -11.29
C GLN A 8 21.07 2.45 -10.14
N LYS A 9 22.30 1.98 -10.33
CA LYS A 9 23.46 2.25 -9.47
C LYS A 9 23.89 3.71 -9.63
N ASN A 10 24.07 4.43 -8.54
CA ASN A 10 24.59 5.80 -8.58
C ASN A 10 26.12 5.82 -8.74
N ASN A 11 26.70 6.99 -9.03
CA ASN A 11 28.14 7.17 -9.20
C ASN A 11 28.98 6.79 -7.97
N ARG A 12 28.36 6.60 -6.80
CA ARG A 12 29.00 6.15 -5.56
C ARG A 12 28.88 4.64 -5.32
N GLY A 13 28.32 3.91 -6.29
CA GLY A 13 28.15 2.48 -6.23
C GLY A 13 27.00 1.96 -5.38
N SER A 14 26.08 2.84 -4.95
CA SER A 14 24.90 2.50 -4.16
C SER A 14 23.62 2.53 -5.01
N TYR A 15 22.60 1.80 -4.58
CA TYR A 15 21.33 1.64 -5.30
C TYR A 15 20.22 2.41 -4.58
N SER A 16 19.53 3.33 -5.27
CA SER A 16 18.54 4.19 -4.63
C SER A 16 17.11 3.84 -4.98
N VAL A 17 16.25 3.73 -3.98
CA VAL A 17 14.78 3.68 -4.14
C VAL A 17 14.18 5.03 -3.75
N THR A 18 13.12 5.44 -4.44
CA THR A 18 12.48 6.76 -4.22
C THR A 18 10.99 6.59 -3.95
N PHE A 19 10.46 7.29 -2.95
CA PHE A 19 9.03 7.37 -2.69
C PHE A 19 8.63 8.76 -2.22
N ARG A 20 7.32 9.04 -2.27
CA ARG A 20 6.73 10.26 -1.72
C ARG A 20 6.28 9.99 -0.29
N ASN A 21 6.66 10.83 0.65
CA ASN A 21 6.34 10.68 2.06
C ASN A 21 4.95 11.20 2.41
N CYS A 22 3.89 10.61 1.86
CA CYS A 22 2.53 11.12 2.07
C CYS A 22 2.08 11.10 3.55
N GLN A 23 2.75 10.33 4.40
CA GLN A 23 2.42 10.13 5.81
C GLN A 23 3.31 10.92 6.77
N ALA A 24 4.12 11.86 6.26
CA ALA A 24 5.02 12.68 7.09
C ALA A 24 5.96 11.85 8.00
N LEU A 25 6.36 10.64 7.56
CA LEU A 25 7.25 9.77 8.31
C LEU A 25 8.58 10.47 8.62
N SER A 26 9.03 10.33 9.86
CA SER A 26 10.33 10.78 10.31
C SER A 26 11.45 9.97 9.66
N LYS A 27 12.66 10.54 9.67
CA LYS A 27 13.86 9.84 9.16
C LYS A 27 14.11 8.51 9.88
N ALA A 28 13.81 8.45 11.18
CA ALA A 28 13.99 7.25 12.00
C ALA A 28 13.02 6.14 11.57
N GLU A 29 11.74 6.47 11.39
CA GLU A 29 10.73 5.51 10.92
C GLU A 29 11.06 4.99 9.51
N ILE A 30 11.49 5.88 8.61
CA ILE A 30 11.94 5.47 7.27
C ILE A 30 13.13 4.51 7.39
N MET A 31 14.10 4.81 8.26
CA MET A 31 15.24 3.92 8.46
C MET A 31 14.82 2.56 9.00
N GLU A 32 13.93 2.51 9.99
CA GLU A 32 13.42 1.27 10.57
C GLU A 32 12.67 0.42 9.56
N ILE A 33 11.79 1.02 8.76
CA ILE A 33 11.04 0.31 7.71
C ILE A 33 12.00 -0.26 6.67
N PHE A 34 12.91 0.54 6.14
CA PHE A 34 13.77 0.10 5.04
C PHE A 34 14.91 -0.82 5.48
N SER A 35 15.31 -0.79 6.75
CA SER A 35 16.33 -1.70 7.30
C SER A 35 15.89 -3.18 7.27
N LYS A 36 14.58 -3.45 7.17
CA LYS A 36 14.04 -4.82 7.01
C LYS A 36 14.43 -5.46 5.67
N TYR A 37 14.75 -4.66 4.66
CA TYR A 37 15.03 -5.16 3.29
C TYR A 37 16.53 -5.19 2.95
N GLY A 38 17.34 -4.45 3.70
CA GLY A 38 18.78 -4.38 3.53
C GLY A 38 19.44 -3.25 4.31
N ARG A 39 20.75 -3.11 4.18
CA ARG A 39 21.52 -2.08 4.86
C ARG A 39 21.30 -0.70 4.22
N VAL A 40 20.57 0.16 4.91
CA VAL A 40 20.38 1.56 4.52
C VAL A 40 21.67 2.36 4.74
N LEU A 41 22.27 2.85 3.66
CA LEU A 41 23.49 3.66 3.69
C LEU A 41 23.20 5.14 3.92
N TYR A 42 22.14 5.64 3.28
CA TYR A 42 21.79 7.05 3.30
C TYR A 42 20.31 7.26 2.99
N ILE A 43 19.72 8.27 3.64
CA ILE A 43 18.36 8.73 3.37
C ILE A 43 18.43 10.19 2.95
N GLY A 44 18.20 10.45 1.67
CA GLY A 44 18.03 11.79 1.11
C GLY A 44 16.61 12.28 1.35
N ILE A 45 16.49 13.50 1.86
CA ILE A 45 15.22 14.18 2.13
C ILE A 45 15.11 15.35 1.15
N THR A 46 13.97 15.49 0.48
CA THR A 46 13.71 16.61 -0.42
C THR A 46 12.31 17.15 -0.21
N GLY A 47 12.19 18.46 -0.04
CA GLY A 47 10.97 19.11 0.43
C GLY A 47 10.79 18.94 1.94
N GLU A 48 9.62 19.34 2.42
CA GLU A 48 9.26 19.29 3.84
C GLU A 48 8.86 17.85 4.26
N GLU A 49 8.03 17.75 5.30
CA GLU A 49 7.59 16.51 5.91
C GLU A 49 6.92 15.56 4.91
N THR A 50 6.16 16.09 3.93
CA THR A 50 5.46 15.27 2.92
C THR A 50 6.18 15.13 1.57
N GLY A 51 7.44 15.56 1.52
CA GLY A 51 8.26 15.58 0.31
C GLY A 51 8.73 14.21 -0.18
N TYR A 52 9.69 14.20 -1.11
CA TYR A 52 10.30 12.97 -1.59
C TYR A 52 11.39 12.48 -0.65
N ARG A 53 11.60 11.17 -0.65
CA ARG A 53 12.62 10.47 0.12
C ARG A 53 13.38 9.52 -0.79
N PHE A 54 14.70 9.52 -0.64
CA PHE A 54 15.63 8.70 -1.43
C PHE A 54 16.37 7.78 -0.46
N VAL A 55 16.13 6.48 -0.53
CA VAL A 55 16.78 5.51 0.35
C VAL A 55 17.83 4.77 -0.45
N HIS A 56 19.08 4.81 0.03
CA HIS A 56 20.22 4.19 -0.64
C HIS A 56 20.60 2.89 0.05
N PHE A 57 20.72 1.83 -0.74
CA PHE A 57 21.16 0.51 -0.34
C PHE A 57 22.55 0.19 -0.86
N SER A 58 23.18 -0.79 -0.22
CA SER A 58 24.52 -1.24 -0.59
C SER A 58 24.51 -2.12 -1.83
N THR A 59 23.48 -2.94 -2.02
CA THR A 59 23.37 -3.85 -3.18
C THR A 59 22.08 -3.65 -3.97
N GLU A 60 22.09 -4.16 -5.22
CA GLU A 60 20.93 -4.10 -6.11
C GLU A 60 19.79 -4.96 -5.57
N GLU A 61 20.13 -6.13 -5.01
CA GLU A 61 19.18 -7.11 -4.50
C GLU A 61 18.42 -6.55 -3.29
N GLU A 62 19.09 -5.83 -2.40
CA GLU A 62 18.46 -5.12 -1.27
C GLU A 62 17.43 -4.11 -1.76
N ALA A 63 17.80 -3.32 -2.78
CA ALA A 63 16.91 -2.35 -3.38
C ALA A 63 15.74 -3.03 -4.12
N LYS A 64 15.98 -4.15 -4.82
CA LYS A 64 14.94 -4.94 -5.51
C LYS A 64 13.95 -5.52 -4.51
N ARG A 65 14.44 -6.06 -3.38
CA ARG A 65 13.60 -6.53 -2.27
C ARG A 65 12.75 -5.41 -1.69
N ALA A 66 13.32 -4.22 -1.50
CA ALA A 66 12.56 -3.06 -1.05
C ALA A 66 11.48 -2.66 -2.08
N VAL A 67 11.78 -2.62 -3.38
CA VAL A 67 10.77 -2.34 -4.41
C VAL A 67 9.65 -3.39 -4.44
N LEU A 68 9.99 -4.66 -4.24
CA LEU A 68 9.03 -5.75 -4.28
C LEU A 68 8.14 -5.82 -3.02
N HIS A 69 8.71 -5.56 -1.84
CA HIS A 69 8.05 -5.83 -0.56
C HIS A 69 7.80 -4.59 0.32
N ALA A 70 8.43 -3.45 0.04
CA ALA A 70 8.16 -2.19 0.73
C ALA A 70 7.08 -1.35 0.02
N ASN A 71 6.65 -1.78 -1.17
CA ASN A 71 5.54 -1.15 -1.89
C ASN A 71 4.23 -1.56 -1.23
N ASP A 72 3.90 -0.87 -0.15
CA ASP A 72 2.64 -0.98 0.56
C ASP A 72 1.98 0.40 0.55
N TYR A 73 0.83 0.49 1.17
CA TYR A 73 -0.02 1.66 1.09
C TYR A 73 0.53 2.91 1.80
N VAL A 74 1.46 2.72 2.75
CA VAL A 74 2.20 3.79 3.43
C VAL A 74 3.34 4.32 2.55
N ILE A 75 3.97 3.45 1.75
CA ILE A 75 5.16 3.75 0.96
C ILE A 75 4.94 3.28 -0.47
N LYS A 76 4.57 4.23 -1.35
CA LYS A 76 4.50 3.97 -2.79
C LYS A 76 5.84 4.27 -3.45
N LEU A 77 6.68 3.25 -3.60
CA LEU A 77 7.95 3.36 -4.30
C LEU A 77 7.70 3.64 -5.79
N ARG A 78 8.35 4.68 -6.31
CA ARG A 78 8.32 4.98 -7.75
C ARG A 78 9.41 4.17 -8.45
N PRO A 79 9.09 3.42 -9.51
CA PRO A 79 10.11 2.89 -10.41
C PRO A 79 10.92 4.07 -10.96
N HIS A 80 12.24 3.95 -10.94
CA HIS A 80 13.10 4.97 -11.55
C HIS A 80 12.86 4.96 -13.06
N LYS A 81 12.45 6.10 -13.62
CA LYS A 81 12.34 6.25 -15.08
C LYS A 81 13.74 6.12 -15.66
N SER A 82 13.99 5.13 -16.52
CA SER A 82 15.19 5.13 -17.35
C SER A 82 15.23 6.43 -18.15
N LYS A 83 16.43 6.99 -18.36
CA LYS A 83 16.62 8.16 -19.24
C LYS A 83 15.87 7.92 -20.56
N PRO A 84 15.19 8.93 -21.13
CA PRO A 84 14.55 8.76 -22.43
C PRO A 84 15.59 8.27 -23.43
N LEU A 85 15.24 7.23 -24.20
CA LEU A 85 16.00 6.77 -25.34
C LEU A 85 16.25 7.95 -26.29
N ASP A 86 17.44 8.03 -26.91
CA ASP A 86 17.80 9.07 -27.87
C ASP A 86 16.67 9.35 -28.89
N LYS A 87 16.47 10.62 -29.23
CA LYS A 87 15.48 11.08 -30.23
C LYS A 87 15.68 10.43 -31.60
N GLY A 88 16.91 10.05 -31.95
CA GLY A 88 17.23 9.26 -33.15
C GLY A 88 16.65 7.84 -33.10
N ALA A 89 16.84 7.15 -31.98
CA ALA A 89 16.27 5.83 -31.74
C ALA A 89 14.72 5.85 -31.70
N GLN A 90 14.10 6.92 -31.20
CA GLN A 90 12.63 7.08 -31.14
C GLN A 90 11.95 7.04 -32.52
N ARG A 91 12.66 7.39 -33.61
CA ARG A 91 12.11 7.32 -34.97
C ARG A 91 12.18 5.92 -35.59
N ALA A 92 13.14 5.10 -35.15
CA ALA A 92 13.36 3.75 -35.67
C ALA A 92 12.39 2.71 -35.06
N VAL A 93 11.96 2.90 -33.82
CA VAL A 93 10.99 2.02 -33.13
C VAL A 93 9.52 2.43 -33.33
N GLY A 94 9.18 3.02 -34.47
CA GLY A 94 7.80 3.41 -34.82
C GLY A 94 6.75 2.30 -34.74
N TRP A 95 7.18 1.04 -34.69
CA TRP A 95 6.33 -0.15 -34.56
C TRP A 95 6.22 -0.69 -33.12
N LEU A 96 6.94 -0.11 -32.15
CA LEU A 96 6.87 -0.44 -30.72
C LEU A 96 6.11 0.64 -29.92
N LYS A 97 5.15 1.29 -30.57
CA LYS A 97 4.18 2.21 -29.97
C LYS A 97 2.86 1.52 -29.57
N LYS A 98 2.86 0.19 -29.51
CA LYS A 98 1.97 -0.50 -28.59
C LYS A 98 2.78 -0.71 -27.33
N GLU A 99 2.69 0.30 -26.45
CA GLU A 99 3.01 0.13 -25.04
C GLU A 99 2.39 -1.23 -24.61
N PRO A 100 3.14 -2.12 -23.92
CA PRO A 100 2.57 -3.37 -23.45
C PRO A 100 1.55 -3.03 -22.38
N HIS A 101 0.28 -2.93 -22.77
CA HIS A 101 -0.94 -2.74 -21.96
C HIS A 101 -0.69 -3.16 -20.50
N TRP A 102 -0.15 -2.22 -19.75
CA TRP A 102 -0.01 -2.18 -18.32
C TRP A 102 -1.43 -2.31 -17.86
N GLU A 103 -1.74 -3.37 -17.11
CA GLU A 103 -3.07 -3.62 -16.56
C GLU A 103 -3.68 -2.27 -16.20
N GLU A 104 -4.73 -1.87 -16.95
CA GLU A 104 -5.49 -0.67 -16.63
C GLU A 104 -5.67 -0.71 -15.12
N PRO A 105 -5.29 0.36 -14.38
CA PRO A 105 -5.30 0.31 -12.92
C PRO A 105 -6.69 -0.09 -12.51
N LEU A 106 -6.90 -1.38 -12.15
CA LEU A 106 -8.17 -2.11 -12.34
C LEU A 106 -9.26 -1.08 -12.35
N GLU A 107 -9.71 -0.64 -13.53
CA GLU A 107 -10.75 0.39 -13.57
C GLU A 107 -11.88 -0.30 -12.83
N VAL A 108 -12.02 0.02 -11.55
CA VAL A 108 -13.06 -0.54 -10.73
C VAL A 108 -14.25 0.09 -11.38
N ASP A 109 -14.90 -0.71 -12.23
CA ASP A 109 -15.96 -0.24 -13.10
C ASP A 109 -16.81 0.70 -12.26
N LYS A 110 -17.04 1.94 -12.72
CA LYS A 110 -17.68 2.95 -11.87
C LYS A 110 -18.99 2.43 -11.29
N VAL A 111 -19.62 1.45 -11.96
CA VAL A 111 -20.76 0.67 -11.47
C VAL A 111 -20.40 -0.23 -10.27
N ILE A 112 -19.30 -0.98 -10.34
CA ILE A 112 -18.76 -1.78 -9.23
C ILE A 112 -18.41 -0.88 -8.04
N ALA A 113 -17.69 0.23 -8.25
CA ALA A 113 -17.33 1.15 -7.16
C ALA A 113 -18.58 1.78 -6.51
N ARG A 114 -19.62 2.08 -7.30
CA ARG A 114 -20.88 2.65 -6.80
C ARG A 114 -21.73 1.65 -6.01
N ASN A 115 -21.62 0.37 -6.33
CA ASN A 115 -22.39 -0.71 -5.70
C ASN A 115 -21.55 -1.53 -4.71
N ALA A 116 -20.30 -1.13 -4.45
CA ALA A 116 -19.42 -1.84 -3.55
C ALA A 116 -19.98 -1.80 -2.12
N ALA A 117 -19.99 -2.96 -1.47
CA ALA A 117 -20.42 -3.08 -0.10
C ALA A 117 -19.22 -2.78 0.83
N GLU A 118 -19.46 -1.96 1.84
CA GLU A 118 -18.44 -1.50 2.79
C GLU A 118 -18.47 -2.30 4.09
N ILE A 119 -17.29 -2.63 4.60
CA ILE A 119 -17.09 -3.14 5.96
C ILE A 119 -15.99 -2.35 6.67
N ILE A 120 -16.17 -2.14 7.98
CA ILE A 120 -15.19 -1.46 8.82
C ILE A 120 -14.44 -2.53 9.60
N VAL A 121 -13.11 -2.45 9.55
CA VAL A 121 -12.20 -3.29 10.33
C VAL A 121 -11.48 -2.39 11.32
N GLY A 122 -11.75 -2.58 12.60
CA GLY A 122 -11.22 -1.81 13.71
C GLY A 122 -10.42 -2.64 14.70
N ASN A 123 -9.82 -1.95 15.67
CA ASN A 123 -8.94 -2.54 16.68
C ASN A 123 -7.72 -3.27 16.11
N ILE A 124 -7.19 -2.77 14.98
CA ILE A 124 -6.03 -3.36 14.30
C ILE A 124 -4.77 -3.12 15.15
N PRO A 125 -3.95 -4.15 15.47
CA PRO A 125 -2.72 -3.95 16.23
C PRO A 125 -1.69 -3.13 15.43
N PRO A 126 -0.82 -2.32 16.08
CA PRO A 126 0.13 -1.41 15.43
C PRO A 126 1.15 -2.11 14.52
N SER A 127 1.47 -3.37 14.82
CA SER A 127 2.35 -4.27 14.08
C SER A 127 1.80 -4.68 12.70
N PHE A 128 0.47 -4.64 12.50
CA PHE A 128 -0.15 -5.04 11.24
C PHE A 128 -0.48 -3.83 10.36
N ALA A 129 -0.17 -4.01 9.08
CA ALA A 129 -0.44 -3.06 8.02
C ALA A 129 -1.53 -3.58 7.08
N GLY A 130 -1.97 -2.72 6.16
CA GLY A 130 -3.05 -3.02 5.22
C GLY A 130 -2.81 -4.29 4.39
N ALA A 131 -1.58 -4.57 3.98
CA ALA A 131 -1.25 -5.76 3.20
C ALA A 131 -1.65 -7.08 3.91
N TYR A 132 -1.45 -7.16 5.23
CA TYR A 132 -1.85 -8.34 6.00
C TYR A 132 -3.37 -8.51 6.05
N LEU A 133 -4.10 -7.41 6.24
CA LEU A 133 -5.57 -7.42 6.25
C LEU A 133 -6.13 -7.85 4.89
N LEU A 134 -5.54 -7.38 3.79
CA LEU A 134 -5.93 -7.81 2.44
C LEU A 134 -5.68 -9.31 2.24
N HIS A 135 -4.56 -9.84 2.73
CA HIS A 135 -4.29 -11.28 2.70
C HIS A 135 -5.26 -12.07 3.58
N LEU A 136 -5.62 -11.55 4.76
CA LEU A 136 -6.59 -12.18 5.65
C LEU A 136 -7.97 -12.36 4.99
N PHE A 137 -8.38 -11.37 4.18
CA PHE A 137 -9.66 -11.38 3.45
C PHE A 137 -9.54 -11.92 2.02
N GLU A 138 -8.41 -12.48 1.61
CA GLU A 138 -8.12 -12.89 0.21
C GLU A 138 -9.21 -13.79 -0.38
N LYS A 139 -9.77 -14.69 0.43
CA LYS A 139 -10.87 -15.60 0.06
C LYS A 139 -12.12 -14.86 -0.47
N TYR A 140 -12.36 -13.65 0.02
CA TYR A 140 -13.54 -12.83 -0.32
C TYR A 140 -13.23 -11.80 -1.41
N VAL A 141 -11.98 -11.76 -1.89
CA VAL A 141 -11.51 -10.92 -3.01
C VAL A 141 -11.90 -9.44 -2.81
N PRO A 142 -11.31 -8.76 -1.81
CA PRO A 142 -11.58 -7.35 -1.57
C PRO A 142 -11.23 -6.51 -2.81
N ILE A 143 -12.12 -5.60 -3.16
CA ILE A 143 -11.97 -4.71 -4.33
C ILE A 143 -11.02 -3.56 -4.00
N ALA A 144 -11.15 -3.00 -2.81
CA ALA A 144 -10.37 -1.85 -2.37
C ALA A 144 -10.33 -1.76 -0.83
N MET A 145 -9.37 -0.98 -0.32
CA MET A 145 -9.23 -0.70 1.11
C MET A 145 -8.66 0.71 1.32
N THR A 146 -9.06 1.38 2.41
CA THR A 146 -8.62 2.73 2.79
C THR A 146 -7.39 2.75 3.70
N HIS A 147 -6.88 3.98 3.97
CA HIS A 147 -6.05 4.39 5.14
C HIS A 147 -6.32 3.45 6.33
N VAL A 148 -5.32 2.77 6.91
CA VAL A 148 -5.43 2.41 8.34
C VAL A 148 -5.33 3.74 9.09
N MET A 149 -6.50 4.23 9.51
CA MET A 149 -6.69 5.47 10.23
C MET A 149 -6.60 5.22 11.72
N VAL A 150 -6.26 6.26 12.48
CA VAL A 150 -6.19 6.22 13.95
C VAL A 150 -7.26 7.15 14.50
N VAL A 151 -8.10 6.65 15.39
CA VAL A 151 -9.09 7.47 16.11
C VAL A 151 -8.36 8.24 17.19
N GLU A 152 -8.32 9.57 17.09
CA GLU A 152 -7.59 10.45 18.03
C GLU A 152 -8.01 10.25 19.50
N LYS A 153 -9.30 10.01 19.75
CA LYS A 153 -9.85 9.88 21.11
C LYS A 153 -9.49 8.57 21.80
N THR A 154 -9.37 7.48 21.05
CA THR A 154 -9.22 6.12 21.62
C THR A 154 -7.88 5.47 21.24
N GLY A 155 -7.12 6.07 20.32
CA GLY A 155 -5.94 5.45 19.71
C GLY A 155 -6.25 4.21 18.88
N MET A 156 -7.53 3.88 18.67
CA MET A 156 -7.93 2.69 17.94
C MET A 156 -7.64 2.85 16.45
N ARG A 157 -7.02 1.83 15.87
CA ARG A 157 -6.72 1.78 14.44
C ARG A 157 -7.86 1.10 13.70
N TYR A 158 -8.30 1.68 12.58
CA TYR A 158 -9.37 1.12 11.75
C TYR A 158 -9.16 1.41 10.26
N CYS A 159 -9.74 0.61 9.38
CA CYS A 159 -9.82 0.84 7.95
C CYS A 159 -11.16 0.40 7.39
N HIS A 160 -11.46 0.82 6.16
CA HIS A 160 -12.62 0.40 5.41
C HIS A 160 -12.17 -0.53 4.29
N VAL A 161 -12.89 -1.63 4.10
CA VAL A 161 -12.65 -2.60 3.03
C VAL A 161 -13.92 -2.71 2.21
N TYR A 162 -13.77 -2.73 0.89
CA TYR A 162 -14.87 -2.74 -0.07
C TYR A 162 -14.92 -4.07 -0.81
N PHE A 163 -16.11 -4.66 -0.88
CA PHE A 163 -16.37 -5.95 -1.53
C PHE A 163 -17.43 -5.82 -2.62
N ARG A 164 -17.53 -6.83 -3.48
CA ARG A 164 -18.42 -6.83 -4.64
C ARG A 164 -19.88 -6.97 -4.26
N SER A 165 -20.17 -7.76 -3.23
CA SER A 165 -21.54 -8.07 -2.80
C SER A 165 -21.74 -7.80 -1.32
N GLN A 166 -22.97 -7.43 -0.97
CA GLN A 166 -23.40 -7.34 0.42
C GLN A 166 -23.27 -8.68 1.16
N LYS A 167 -23.42 -9.79 0.43
CA LYS A 167 -23.25 -11.14 0.97
C LYS A 167 -21.81 -11.41 1.41
N ASP A 168 -20.83 -10.95 0.63
CA ASP A 168 -19.41 -11.11 0.97
C ASP A 168 -19.11 -10.37 2.28
N VAL A 169 -19.65 -9.15 2.44
CA VAL A 169 -19.52 -8.37 3.68
C VAL A 169 -20.15 -9.08 4.87
N GLU A 170 -21.31 -9.71 4.70
CA GLU A 170 -21.98 -10.48 5.77
C GLU A 170 -21.19 -11.71 6.18
N ASP A 171 -20.62 -12.42 5.22
CA ASP A 171 -19.77 -13.58 5.48
C ASP A 171 -18.44 -13.14 6.15
N VAL A 172 -17.84 -12.04 5.71
CA VAL A 172 -16.63 -11.47 6.35
C VAL A 172 -16.91 -11.00 7.78
N GLU A 173 -18.03 -10.31 8.02
CA GLU A 173 -18.44 -9.92 9.38
C GLU A 173 -18.63 -11.15 10.26
N ARG A 174 -19.33 -12.18 9.78
CA ARG A 174 -19.56 -13.41 10.56
C ARG A 174 -18.26 -14.15 10.89
N ASP A 175 -17.35 -14.23 9.92
CA ASP A 175 -16.17 -15.09 10.03
C ASP A 175 -14.99 -14.41 10.74
N PHE A 176 -14.90 -13.07 10.69
CA PHE A 176 -13.76 -12.32 11.23
C PHE A 176 -14.10 -11.35 12.37
N ASN A 177 -15.37 -11.13 12.71
CA ASN A 177 -15.68 -10.34 13.89
C ASN A 177 -15.21 -11.08 15.14
N ASN A 178 -14.47 -10.38 16.01
CA ASN A 178 -13.74 -10.93 17.16
C ASN A 178 -12.55 -11.85 16.80
N TYR A 179 -12.02 -11.76 15.58
CA TYR A 179 -10.82 -12.52 15.20
C TYR A 179 -9.61 -12.11 16.07
N PHE A 180 -8.98 -13.08 16.72
CA PHE A 180 -7.88 -12.82 17.67
C PHE A 180 -6.54 -12.68 16.95
N LEU A 181 -5.90 -11.51 17.11
CA LEU A 181 -4.64 -11.15 16.46
C LEU A 181 -3.70 -10.44 17.45
N GLU A 182 -2.55 -11.06 17.72
CA GLU A 182 -1.43 -10.63 18.61
C GLU A 182 -1.72 -10.26 20.08
N ASP A 183 -2.98 -10.05 20.45
CA ASP A 183 -3.50 -9.78 21.81
C ASP A 183 -4.88 -9.11 21.74
N ARG A 184 -5.32 -8.70 20.54
CA ARG A 184 -6.55 -7.96 20.31
C ARG A 184 -7.52 -8.74 19.44
N CYS A 185 -8.80 -8.54 19.71
CA CYS A 185 -9.86 -8.99 18.82
C CYS A 185 -10.14 -7.92 17.78
N LEU A 186 -10.05 -8.26 16.49
CA LEU A 186 -10.50 -7.39 15.41
C LEU A 186 -12.01 -7.11 15.56
N ILE A 187 -12.39 -5.87 15.32
CA ILE A 187 -13.79 -5.45 15.26
C ILE A 187 -14.15 -5.35 13.79
N VAL A 188 -14.87 -6.33 13.26
CA VAL A 188 -15.20 -6.40 11.83
C VAL A 188 -16.70 -6.26 11.71
N VAL A 189 -17.17 -5.10 11.25
CA VAL A 189 -18.60 -4.73 11.35
C VAL A 189 -19.04 -3.88 10.17
N ARG A 190 -20.32 -3.99 9.81
CA ARG A 190 -20.94 -3.09 8.83
C ARG A 190 -21.17 -1.69 9.43
N PRO A 191 -21.04 -0.60 8.63
CA PRO A 191 -21.34 0.77 9.07
C PRO A 191 -22.73 0.93 9.70
N ASN A 192 -23.75 0.28 9.10
CA ASN A 192 -25.12 0.32 9.59
C ASN A 192 -25.32 -0.42 10.92
N THR A 193 -24.49 -1.41 11.22
CA THR A 193 -24.52 -2.14 12.50
C THR A 193 -23.96 -1.27 13.63
N LEU A 194 -22.87 -0.55 13.37
CA LEU A 194 -22.26 0.39 14.32
C LEU A 194 -23.24 1.48 14.80
N MET A 195 -24.03 2.05 13.88
CA MET A 195 -24.99 3.11 14.21
C MET A 195 -26.17 2.63 15.06
N LYS A 196 -26.63 1.39 14.90
CA LYS A 196 -27.74 0.83 15.69
C LYS A 196 -27.37 0.62 17.16
N THR A 197 -26.11 0.30 17.44
CA THR A 197 -25.60 0.15 18.82
C THR A 197 -25.56 1.48 19.58
N ASN A 198 -25.35 2.61 18.91
CA ASN A 198 -25.40 3.92 19.58
C ASN A 198 -26.84 4.38 19.87
N ALA A 199 -27.80 3.99 19.03
CA ALA A 199 -29.22 4.33 19.21
C ALA A 199 -29.93 3.50 20.31
N MET A 200 -29.39 2.34 20.69
CA MET A 200 -29.94 1.52 21.78
C MET A 200 -29.34 1.84 23.16
N ASN A 201 -28.31 2.68 23.22
CA ASN A 201 -27.64 3.11 24.45
C ASN A 201 -27.83 4.62 24.73
N SER A 202 -28.79 5.28 24.07
CA SER A 202 -29.17 6.68 24.29
C SER A 202 -30.58 6.77 24.88
#